data_AF-A0A1H1PHT5-F1
#
_entry.id   AF-A0A1H1PHT5-F1
#
_cell.length_a   1.000
_cell.length_b   1.000
_cell.length_c   1.000
_cell.angle_alpha   90.00
_cell.angle_beta   90.00
_cell.angle_gamma   90.00
#
_symmetry.space_group_name_H-M   'P 1'
#
loop_
_entity.id
_entity.type
_entity.pdbx_description
1 polymer ?
#
loop_
_entity_poly.entity_id
_entity_poly.type
_entity_poly.pdbx_seq_one_letter_code
_entity_poly.pdbx_strand_id
1 'polypeptide(L)'
;MFGGHPLFQVGIHHLKRFAFVSEAATREYKDLPEWVQDEFGKDLMRVQYSGDPELAIKQLSSVGAGAVELIINGSPAYRCIYIAKYADTIFVLHSFVKTTNGTDRHAMAVAQDRLKELKRELRKMGYNV
;
A
#
# COMPACT_ATOMS: atom_id res chain seq x y z
N MET A 1 18.25 45.93 9.82
CA MET A 1 18.85 44.72 9.22
C MET A 1 18.46 43.51 10.06
N PHE A 2 17.21 43.05 9.99
CA PHE A 2 16.83 41.79 10.65
C PHE A 2 16.33 40.87 9.55
N GLY A 3 17.12 39.83 9.29
CA GLY A 3 16.93 38.87 8.22
C GLY A 3 15.59 38.17 8.36
N GLY A 4 14.87 38.10 7.25
CA GLY A 4 13.64 37.35 7.12
C GLY A 4 13.87 35.90 7.55
N HIS A 5 13.07 35.46 8.52
CA HIS A 5 12.83 34.04 8.69
C HIS A 5 12.26 33.52 7.36
N PRO A 6 12.74 32.41 6.82
CA PRO A 6 12.05 31.77 5.72
C PRO A 6 10.66 31.37 6.27
N LEU A 7 9.63 31.98 5.70
CA LEU A 7 8.28 31.45 5.76
C LEU A 7 8.40 29.99 5.32
N PHE A 8 8.25 29.07 6.27
CA PHE A 8 8.07 27.67 5.99
C PHE A 8 6.89 27.62 5.02
N GLN A 9 7.18 27.37 3.75
CA GLN A 9 6.17 27.12 2.75
C GLN A 9 5.37 25.95 3.32
N VAL A 10 4.17 26.23 3.83
CA VAL A 10 3.20 25.19 4.15
C VAL A 10 2.75 24.69 2.79
N GLY A 11 3.61 23.87 2.17
CA GLY A 11 3.26 23.10 1.00
C GLY A 11 2.03 22.31 1.40
N ILE A 12 1.00 22.37 0.57
CA ILE A 12 -0.16 21.48 0.69
C ILE A 12 0.43 20.07 0.76
N HIS A 13 0.49 19.49 1.96
CA HIS A 13 0.90 18.10 2.12
C HIS A 13 -0.17 17.33 1.35
N HIS A 14 0.18 16.81 0.17
CA HIS A 14 -0.68 15.93 -0.61
C HIS A 14 -0.80 14.62 0.15
N LEU A 15 -1.61 14.65 1.22
CA LEU A 15 -1.97 13.49 2.00
C LEU A 15 -2.68 12.54 1.07
N LYS A 16 -2.07 11.39 0.82
CA LYS A 16 -2.75 10.37 0.04
C LYS A 16 -3.92 9.84 0.86
N ARG A 17 -5.06 9.64 0.22
CA ARG A 17 -6.18 8.93 0.83
C ARG A 17 -5.80 7.47 1.04
N PHE A 18 -6.58 6.77 1.84
CA PHE A 18 -6.43 5.32 2.06
C PHE A 18 -7.72 4.59 1.68
N ALA A 19 -7.58 3.46 0.99
CA ALA A 19 -8.69 2.57 0.67
C ALA A 19 -8.23 1.12 0.52
N PHE A 20 -9.13 0.19 0.83
CA PHE A 20 -9.02 -1.19 0.35
C PHE A 20 -9.64 -1.28 -1.04
N VAL A 21 -9.04 -2.07 -1.92
CA VAL A 21 -9.55 -2.25 -3.30
C VAL A 21 -10.90 -2.98 -3.35
N SER A 22 -11.22 -3.77 -2.33
CA SER A 22 -12.46 -4.54 -2.22
C SER A 22 -12.78 -4.93 -0.78
N GLU A 23 -14.01 -5.39 -0.56
CA GLU A 23 -14.44 -6.00 0.71
C GLU A 23 -13.57 -7.21 1.08
N ALA A 24 -13.14 -8.01 0.09
CA ALA A 24 -12.27 -9.14 0.32
C ALA A 24 -10.89 -8.70 0.85
N ALA A 25 -10.30 -7.65 0.26
CA ALA A 25 -9.05 -7.08 0.76
C ALA A 25 -9.19 -6.53 2.19
N THR A 26 -10.34 -5.96 2.52
CA THR A 26 -10.65 -5.48 3.88
C THR A 26 -10.70 -6.64 4.87
N ARG A 27 -11.40 -7.73 4.54
CA ARG A 27 -11.52 -8.92 5.40
C ARG A 27 -10.16 -9.57 5.64
N GLU A 28 -9.41 -9.81 4.57
CA GLU A 28 -8.08 -10.42 4.66
C GLU A 28 -7.11 -9.62 5.55
N TYR A 29 -7.16 -8.28 5.46
CA TYR A 29 -6.37 -7.43 6.35
C TYR A 29 -6.82 -7.57 7.82
N LYS A 30 -8.14 -7.58 8.05
CA LYS A 30 -8.73 -7.71 9.40
C LYS A 30 -8.59 -9.10 10.01
N ASP A 31 -8.38 -10.13 9.20
CA ASP A 31 -8.14 -11.50 9.65
C ASP A 31 -6.69 -11.72 10.15
N LEU A 32 -5.79 -10.75 9.91
CA LEU A 32 -4.46 -10.76 10.49
C LEU A 32 -4.51 -10.49 12.01
N PRO A 33 -3.52 -10.95 12.79
CA PRO A 33 -3.43 -10.55 14.19
C PRO A 33 -3.40 -9.03 14.36
N GLU A 34 -4.00 -8.52 15.43
CA GLU A 34 -4.13 -7.08 15.68
C GLU A 34 -2.79 -6.34 15.61
N TRP A 35 -1.73 -6.89 16.23
CA TRP A 35 -0.40 -6.29 16.18
C TRP A 35 0.17 -6.20 14.76
N VAL A 36 -0.19 -7.11 13.85
CA VAL A 36 0.23 -7.08 12.44
C VAL A 36 -0.53 -5.99 11.69
N GLN A 37 -1.83 -5.85 11.97
CA GLN A 37 -2.64 -4.77 11.42
C GLN A 37 -2.06 -3.41 11.83
N ASP A 38 -1.71 -3.24 13.10
CA ASP A 38 -1.12 -2.00 13.60
C ASP A 38 0.21 -1.68 12.91
N GLU A 39 1.12 -2.66 12.78
CA GLU A 39 2.42 -2.45 12.13
C GLU A 39 2.28 -2.09 10.64
N PHE A 40 1.44 -2.79 9.89
CA PHE A 40 1.15 -2.40 8.51
C PHE A 40 0.45 -1.04 8.43
N GLY A 41 -0.48 -0.76 9.35
CA GLY A 41 -1.23 0.49 9.40
C GLY A 41 -0.33 1.70 9.63
N LYS A 42 0.66 1.59 10.53
CA LYS A 42 1.66 2.65 10.78
C LYS A 42 2.45 2.98 9.51
N ASP A 43 2.92 1.97 8.79
CA ASP A 43 3.67 2.18 7.55
C ASP A 43 2.81 2.71 6.41
N LEU A 44 1.59 2.20 6.25
CA LEU A 44 0.65 2.74 5.27
C LEU A 44 0.33 4.21 5.60
N MET A 45 0.20 4.56 6.88
CA MET A 45 0.05 5.94 7.32
C MET A 45 1.28 6.79 6.98
N ARG A 46 2.52 6.32 7.23
CA ARG A 46 3.74 7.02 6.81
C ARG A 46 3.73 7.33 5.31
N VAL A 47 3.37 6.36 4.49
CA VAL A 47 3.24 6.54 3.04
C VAL A 47 2.17 7.57 2.67
N GLN A 48 1.07 7.70 3.45
CA GLN A 48 0.07 8.74 3.20
C GLN A 48 0.69 10.14 3.33
N TYR A 49 1.61 10.32 4.28
CA TYR A 49 2.35 11.57 4.52
C TYR A 49 3.61 11.71 3.66
N SER A 50 3.73 10.93 2.58
CA SER A 50 4.94 10.91 1.71
C SER A 50 6.23 10.48 2.42
N GLY A 51 6.11 9.79 3.56
CA GLY A 51 7.21 9.13 4.24
C GLY A 51 7.47 7.73 3.69
N ASP A 52 8.67 7.21 3.95
CA ASP A 52 9.02 5.84 3.62
C ASP A 52 8.52 4.86 4.70
N PRO A 53 8.13 3.63 4.32
CA PRO A 53 7.89 2.54 5.25
C PRO A 53 9.12 2.22 6.10
N GLU A 54 8.93 1.84 7.36
CA GLU A 54 10.01 1.31 8.21
C GLU A 54 10.16 -0.21 8.07
N LEU A 55 9.07 -0.91 7.76
CA LEU A 55 9.10 -2.34 7.46
C LEU A 55 9.88 -2.60 6.19
N ALA A 56 10.42 -3.81 6.08
CA ALA A 56 11.04 -4.25 4.85
C ALA A 56 10.03 -4.21 3.69
N ILE A 57 10.45 -3.66 2.56
CA ILE A 57 9.62 -3.59 1.35
C ILE A 57 10.21 -4.37 0.18
N LYS A 58 9.32 -4.82 -0.71
CA LYS A 58 9.69 -5.38 -2.00
C LYS A 58 8.84 -4.79 -3.12
N GLN A 59 9.49 -4.33 -4.19
CA GLN A 59 8.81 -3.90 -5.40
C GLN A 59 8.31 -5.12 -6.19
N LEU A 60 7.03 -5.12 -6.54
CA LEU A 60 6.36 -6.23 -7.23
C LEU A 60 6.00 -5.84 -8.67
N SER A 61 7.01 -5.73 -9.53
CA SER A 61 6.82 -5.42 -10.96
C SER A 61 5.92 -6.43 -11.68
N SER A 62 5.86 -7.68 -11.22
CA SER A 62 4.98 -8.72 -11.75
C SER A 62 3.49 -8.48 -11.45
N VAL A 63 3.17 -7.79 -10.35
CA VAL A 63 1.78 -7.39 -10.03
C VAL A 63 1.41 -6.14 -10.82
N GLY A 64 2.32 -5.17 -10.88
CA GLY A 64 2.17 -3.98 -11.71
C GLY A 64 3.18 -2.90 -11.34
N ALA A 65 3.43 -1.97 -12.26
CA ALA A 65 4.35 -0.87 -12.02
C ALA A 65 3.90 -0.01 -10.82
N GLY A 66 4.70 0.01 -9.77
CA GLY A 66 4.43 0.74 -8.53
C GLY A 66 3.71 -0.06 -7.44
N ALA A 67 3.48 -1.36 -7.64
CA ALA A 67 3.01 -2.24 -6.58
C ALA A 67 4.15 -2.56 -5.60
N VAL A 68 3.88 -2.45 -4.31
CA VAL A 68 4.84 -2.63 -3.22
C VAL A 68 4.29 -3.64 -2.21
N GLU A 69 5.14 -4.54 -1.73
CA GLU A 69 4.86 -5.46 -0.63
C GLU A 69 5.54 -4.98 0.64
N LEU A 70 4.77 -4.76 1.71
CA LEU A 70 5.25 -4.65 3.09
C LEU A 70 5.47 -6.04 3.67
N ILE A 71 6.54 -6.19 4.44
CA ILE A 71 7.02 -7.49 4.92
C ILE A 71 7.24 -7.45 6.43
N ILE A 72 6.54 -8.32 7.15
CA ILE A 72 6.86 -8.69 8.52
C ILE A 72 7.37 -10.14 8.47
N ASN A 73 8.66 -10.33 8.74
CA ASN A 73 9.25 -11.67 8.80
C ASN A 73 9.01 -12.30 10.17
N GLY A 74 8.99 -13.63 10.21
CA GLY A 74 8.74 -14.39 11.44
C GLY A 74 8.21 -15.78 11.15
N SER A 75 7.76 -16.46 12.19
CA SER A 75 7.05 -17.74 12.10
C SER A 75 5.73 -17.61 12.88
N PRO A 76 4.64 -17.17 12.22
CA PRO A 76 4.50 -16.99 10.76
C PRO A 76 5.00 -15.61 10.25
N ALA A 77 5.18 -15.50 8.93
CA ALA A 77 5.50 -14.24 8.23
C ALA A 77 4.24 -13.63 7.60
N TYR A 78 4.15 -12.31 7.56
CA TYR A 78 2.99 -11.57 7.06
C TYR A 78 3.37 -10.63 5.93
N ARG A 79 2.45 -10.45 4.97
CA ARG A 79 2.66 -9.61 3.79
C ARG A 79 1.44 -8.72 3.56
N CYS A 80 1.67 -7.49 3.11
CA CYS A 80 0.63 -6.56 2.69
C CYS A 80 1.04 -5.87 1.39
N ILE A 81 0.27 -6.08 0.32
CA ILE A 81 0.54 -5.52 -1.01
C ILE A 81 -0.33 -4.27 -1.21
N TYR A 82 0.30 -3.16 -1.59
CA TYR A 82 -0.37 -1.91 -1.85
C TYR A 82 0.17 -1.20 -3.10
N ILE A 83 -0.57 -0.19 -3.57
CA ILE A 83 -0.11 0.74 -4.61
C ILE A 83 -0.51 2.17 -4.25
N ALA A 84 0.42 3.12 -4.41
CA ALA A 84 0.22 4.54 -4.08
C ALA A 84 0.36 5.47 -5.31
N LYS A 85 0.34 4.88 -6.52
CA LYS A 85 0.63 5.57 -7.79
C LYS A 85 -0.55 6.35 -8.35
N TYR A 86 -1.78 6.03 -7.96
CA TYR A 86 -2.98 6.48 -8.64
C TYR A 86 -3.92 7.27 -7.73
N ALA A 87 -4.61 8.26 -8.29
CA ALA A 87 -5.69 9.02 -7.64
C ALA A 87 -5.33 9.60 -6.26
N ASP A 88 -4.06 9.94 -6.02
CA ASP A 88 -3.52 10.32 -4.71
C ASP A 88 -4.05 9.44 -3.57
N THR A 89 -4.11 8.13 -3.81
CA THR A 89 -4.70 7.16 -2.89
C THR A 89 -3.78 5.94 -2.78
N ILE A 90 -3.59 5.49 -1.54
CA ILE A 90 -3.02 4.19 -1.22
C ILE A 90 -4.14 3.16 -1.29
N PHE A 91 -4.01 2.24 -2.22
CA PHE A 91 -4.89 1.10 -2.34
C PHE A 91 -4.21 -0.15 -1.79
N VAL A 92 -4.75 -0.73 -0.72
CA VAL A 92 -4.36 -2.06 -0.28
C VAL A 92 -5.03 -3.08 -1.21
N LEU A 93 -4.18 -3.88 -1.87
CA LEU A 93 -4.59 -4.86 -2.87
C LEU A 93 -4.89 -6.21 -2.21
N HIS A 94 -4.02 -6.67 -1.31
CA HIS A 94 -4.12 -7.98 -0.68
C HIS A 94 -3.20 -8.07 0.54
N SER A 95 -3.63 -8.79 1.57
CA SER A 95 -2.83 -9.05 2.78
C SER A 95 -2.98 -10.52 3.17
N PHE A 96 -1.87 -11.17 3.56
CA PHE A 96 -1.88 -12.61 3.77
C PHE A 96 -0.75 -13.09 4.69
N VAL A 97 -0.95 -14.27 5.28
CA VAL A 97 0.10 -15.01 5.96
C VAL A 97 0.90 -15.79 4.93
N LYS A 98 2.22 -15.57 4.91
CA LYS A 98 3.13 -16.27 4.01
C LYS A 98 3.42 -17.67 4.55
N THR A 99 2.91 -18.68 3.86
CA THR A 99 3.08 -20.10 4.22
C THR A 99 4.14 -20.81 3.38
N THR A 100 4.65 -20.16 2.33
CA THR A 100 5.60 -20.74 1.38
C THR A 100 6.96 -20.03 1.44
N ASN A 101 8.06 -20.78 1.30
CA ASN A 101 9.42 -20.24 1.29
C ASN A 101 9.78 -19.45 0.01
N GLY A 102 9.00 -19.60 -1.08
CA GLY A 102 9.23 -18.92 -2.37
C GLY A 102 8.14 -17.90 -2.70
N THR A 103 8.12 -17.31 -3.90
CA THR A 103 7.03 -16.40 -4.31
C THR A 103 5.67 -17.11 -4.25
N ASP A 104 4.70 -16.51 -3.56
CA ASP A 104 3.35 -17.04 -3.50
C ASP A 104 2.59 -16.63 -4.77
N ARG A 105 2.58 -17.52 -5.77
CA ARG A 105 1.98 -17.24 -7.09
C ARG A 105 0.50 -16.93 -6.98
N HIS A 106 -0.21 -17.55 -6.04
CA HIS A 106 -1.64 -17.31 -5.86
C HIS A 106 -1.87 -15.89 -5.31
N ALA A 107 -1.15 -15.50 -4.26
CA ALA A 107 -1.25 -14.15 -3.70
C ALA A 107 -0.89 -13.07 -4.72
N MET A 108 0.13 -13.30 -5.56
CA MET A 108 0.50 -12.36 -6.64
C MET A 108 -0.60 -12.24 -7.69
N ALA A 109 -1.23 -13.35 -8.09
CA ALA A 109 -2.33 -13.35 -9.06
C ALA A 109 -3.54 -12.58 -8.52
N VAL A 110 -3.93 -12.82 -7.26
CA VAL A 110 -5.01 -12.09 -6.59
C VAL A 110 -4.74 -10.58 -6.59
N ALA A 111 -3.52 -10.16 -6.23
CA ALA A 111 -3.16 -8.74 -6.23
C ALA A 111 -3.18 -8.14 -7.65
N GLN A 112 -2.73 -8.89 -8.66
CA GLN A 112 -2.72 -8.46 -10.06
C GLN A 112 -4.15 -8.28 -10.61
N ASP A 113 -5.05 -9.22 -10.34
CA ASP A 113 -6.44 -9.15 -10.78
C ASP A 113 -7.17 -7.97 -10.14
N ARG A 114 -6.97 -7.76 -8.84
CA ARG A 114 -7.55 -6.61 -8.13
C ARG A 114 -6.99 -5.28 -8.63
N LEU A 115 -5.69 -5.22 -8.96
CA LEU A 115 -5.11 -4.03 -9.57
C LEU A 115 -5.71 -3.75 -10.95
N LYS A 116 -5.94 -4.78 -11.76
CA LYS A 116 -6.58 -4.65 -13.08
C LYS A 116 -8.00 -4.09 -12.96
N GLU A 117 -8.76 -4.59 -12.00
CA GLU A 117 -10.10 -4.07 -11.69
C GLU A 117 -10.06 -2.62 -11.21
N LEU A 118 -9.19 -2.29 -10.26
CA LEU A 118 -8.98 -0.92 -9.79
C LEU A 118 -8.72 0.04 -10.95
N LYS A 119 -7.79 -0.32 -11.85
CA LYS A 119 -7.49 0.50 -13.03
C LYS A 119 -8.69 0.71 -13.94
N ARG A 120 -9.53 -0.32 -14.13
CA ARG A 120 -10.75 -0.20 -14.92
C ARG A 120 -11.73 0.80 -14.30
N GLU A 121 -11.92 0.75 -12.99
CA GLU A 121 -12.81 1.68 -12.28
C GLU A 121 -12.24 3.10 -12.26
N LEU A 122 -10.94 3.26 -12.01
CA LEU A 122 -10.26 4.57 -12.06
C LEU A 122 -10.35 5.21 -13.46
N ARG A 123 -10.24 4.43 -14.53
CA ARG A 123 -10.43 4.93 -15.90
C ARG A 123 -11.86 5.45 -16.14
N LYS A 124 -12.88 4.76 -15.62
CA LYS A 124 -14.28 5.24 -15.70
C LYS A 124 -14.48 6.55 -14.94
N MET A 125 -13.71 6.77 -13.88
CA MET A 125 -13.71 8.01 -13.10
C MET A 125 -12.82 9.12 -13.70
N GLY A 126 -12.17 8.88 -14.85
CA GLY A 126 -11.37 9.87 -15.56
C GLY A 126 -9.89 9.94 -15.16
N TYR A 127 -9.38 9.00 -14.35
CA TYR A 127 -7.96 8.94 -14.01
C TYR A 127 -7.13 8.26 -15.12
N ASN A 128 -5.89 8.73 -15.31
CA ASN A 128 -4.93 8.13 -16.23
C ASN A 128 -4.14 6.99 -15.53
N VAL A 129 -4.37 5.73 -15.91
CA VAL A 129 -3.91 4.52 -15.17
C VAL A 129 -3.51 3.33 -16.04
#